data_AF-A0A9P1H6Q7-F1
#
_entry.id   AF-A0A9P1H6Q7-F1
#
_cell.length_a   1.000
_cell.length_b   1.000
_cell.length_c   1.000
_cell.angle_alpha   90.00
_cell.angle_beta   90.00
_cell.angle_gamma   90.00
#
_symmetry.space_group_name_H-M   'P 1'
#
loop_
_entity.id
_entity.type
_entity.pdbx_description
1 polymer ?
#
loop_
_entity_poly.entity_id
_entity_poly.type
_entity_poly.pdbx_seq_one_letter_code
_entity_poly.pdbx_strand_id
1 'polypeptide(L)'
;MTSLLNTTAALRHATPIPAGVTLEQAIASVQNHEGFIKLTDRVHALPAGLWDSDVVSTYEFTDLEKGMFVRLRSPLSVMMETVWEVREVEGSPGALELVEEVNISCSRLLVGVIKGQCEGNWKGIHEKMVALMEGKDVVKDA
;
A
#
# COMPACT_ATOMS: atom_id res chain seq x y z
N MET A 1 -5.55 15.83 -24.18
CA MET A 1 -5.57 14.50 -24.83
C MET A 1 -6.23 13.52 -23.86
N THR A 2 -7.46 13.11 -24.16
CA THR A 2 -8.24 12.17 -23.35
C THR A 2 -7.64 10.77 -23.48
N SER A 3 -7.14 10.22 -22.38
CA SER A 3 -6.56 8.89 -22.29
C SER A 3 -7.67 7.82 -22.37
N LEU A 4 -7.91 7.26 -23.56
CA LEU A 4 -8.97 6.28 -23.84
C LEU A 4 -8.65 4.83 -23.43
N LEU A 5 -7.43 4.55 -22.96
CA LEU A 5 -6.96 3.19 -22.61
C LEU A 5 -6.59 3.01 -21.13
N ASN A 6 -6.65 4.10 -20.36
CA ASN A 6 -6.36 4.09 -18.93
C ASN A 6 -7.67 4.00 -18.14
N THR A 7 -7.64 3.35 -16.99
CA THR A 7 -8.76 3.26 -16.05
C THR A 7 -8.26 3.39 -14.63
N THR A 8 -9.14 3.89 -13.77
CA THR A 8 -8.87 3.99 -12.34
C THR A 8 -9.69 2.99 -11.52
N ALA A 9 -9.14 2.55 -10.39
CA ALA A 9 -9.83 1.80 -9.36
C ALA A 9 -9.42 2.34 -7.98
N ALA A 10 -10.35 2.34 -7.02
CA ALA A 10 -10.08 2.73 -5.64
C ALA A 10 -10.40 1.57 -4.71
N LEU A 11 -9.55 1.36 -3.70
CA LEU A 11 -9.72 0.38 -2.64
C LEU A 11 -9.51 1.08 -1.29
N ARG A 12 -10.21 0.61 -0.26
CA ARG A 12 -10.01 1.05 1.11
C ARG A 12 -9.98 -0.14 2.03
N HIS A 13 -8.93 -0.24 2.84
CA HIS A 13 -8.80 -1.25 3.87
C HIS A 13 -8.62 -0.57 5.23
N ALA A 14 -9.11 -1.21 6.28
CA ALA A 14 -8.96 -0.73 7.64
C ALA A 14 -8.63 -1.91 8.56
N THR A 15 -7.77 -1.70 9.54
CA THR A 15 -7.45 -2.71 10.55
C THR A 15 -7.37 -2.05 11.92
N PRO A 16 -8.12 -2.58 12.92
CA PRO A 16 -8.00 -2.11 14.29
C PRO A 16 -6.57 -2.29 14.80
N ILE A 17 -6.04 -1.25 15.43
CA ILE A 17 -4.73 -1.30 16.09
C ILE A 17 -4.93 -1.87 17.51
N PRO A 18 -4.09 -2.82 17.95
CA PRO A 18 -4.18 -3.40 19.28
C PRO A 18 -4.13 -2.37 20.42
N ALA A 19 -4.87 -2.64 21.48
CA ALA A 19 -4.83 -1.82 22.69
C ALA A 19 -3.41 -1.85 23.30
N GLY A 20 -2.87 -0.67 23.59
CA GLY A 20 -1.52 -0.49 24.15
C GLY A 20 -0.55 0.23 23.22
N VAL A 21 -0.85 0.30 21.92
CA VAL A 21 -0.12 1.16 20.97
C VAL A 21 -0.67 2.58 21.09
N THR A 22 0.19 3.58 21.30
CA THR A 22 -0.21 4.99 21.32
C THR A 22 -0.33 5.55 19.91
N LEU A 23 -1.09 6.64 19.74
CA LEU A 23 -1.21 7.33 18.45
C LEU A 23 0.16 7.75 17.90
N GLU A 24 1.01 8.33 18.76
CA GLU A 24 2.36 8.76 18.40
C GLU A 24 3.23 7.58 17.94
N GLN A 25 3.18 6.45 18.67
CA GLN A 25 3.91 5.23 18.31
C GLN A 25 3.43 4.66 16.97
N ALA A 26 2.11 4.62 16.76
CA ALA A 26 1.53 4.12 15.51
C ALA A 26 1.93 5.00 14.32
N ILE A 27 1.82 6.33 14.45
CA ILE A 27 2.20 7.29 13.40
C ILE A 27 3.69 7.16 13.09
N ALA A 28 4.55 7.13 14.11
CA ALA A 28 6.00 7.01 13.94
C ALA A 28 6.41 5.69 13.24
N SER A 29 5.63 4.62 13.42
CA SER A 29 5.86 3.32 12.78
C SER A 29 5.41 3.27 11.32
N VAL A 30 4.47 4.14 10.92
CA VAL A 30 4.02 4.28 9.53
C VAL A 30 4.91 5.26 8.76
N GLN A 31 5.43 6.27 9.45
CA GLN A 31 6.35 7.28 8.92
C GLN A 31 7.81 6.79 8.90
N ASN A 32 8.70 7.58 8.30
CA ASN A 32 10.16 7.41 8.34
C ASN A 32 10.75 6.30 7.44
N HIS A 33 10.03 5.92 6.38
CA HIS A 33 10.64 5.18 5.28
C HIS A 33 11.32 6.18 4.32
N GLU A 34 12.43 6.78 4.74
CA GLU A 34 13.12 7.78 3.92
C GLU A 34 13.64 7.19 2.59
N GLY A 35 13.24 7.84 1.49
CA GLY A 35 13.92 7.75 0.20
C GLY A 35 13.09 7.12 -0.92
N PHE A 36 13.23 7.68 -2.12
CA PHE A 36 12.76 7.06 -3.35
C PHE A 36 13.51 5.74 -3.56
N ILE A 37 12.81 4.61 -3.37
CA ILE A 37 13.40 3.29 -3.52
C ILE A 37 12.93 2.72 -4.86
N LYS A 38 13.89 2.45 -5.73
CA LYS A 38 13.67 1.67 -6.94
C LYS A 38 13.75 0.20 -6.57
N LEU A 39 12.61 -0.49 -6.57
CA LEU A 39 12.51 -1.90 -6.25
C LEU A 39 12.25 -2.69 -7.53
N THR A 40 13.11 -3.66 -7.84
CA THR A 40 12.83 -4.64 -8.88
C THR A 40 11.96 -5.71 -8.27
N ASP A 41 10.70 -5.79 -8.69
CA ASP A 41 9.77 -6.82 -8.26
C ASP A 41 9.54 -7.81 -9.42
N ARG A 42 9.48 -9.10 -9.11
CA ARG A 42 9.22 -10.14 -10.11
C ARG A 42 7.74 -10.45 -10.10
N VAL A 43 7.02 -9.82 -11.03
CA VAL A 43 5.57 -10.03 -11.15
C VAL A 43 5.32 -11.28 -11.98
N HIS A 44 4.95 -12.37 -11.30
CA HIS A 44 4.36 -13.52 -11.96
C HIS A 44 2.86 -13.24 -12.22
N ALA A 45 2.44 -13.41 -13.46
CA ALA A 45 1.05 -13.35 -13.96
C ALA A 45 0.52 -11.99 -14.40
N LEU A 46 0.79 -11.67 -15.66
CA LEU A 46 -0.17 -10.94 -16.51
C LEU A 46 -1.00 -11.93 -17.34
N PRO A 47 -2.22 -11.54 -17.77
CA PRO A 47 -3.10 -12.41 -18.55
C PRO A 47 -2.41 -12.88 -19.84
N ALA A 48 -2.70 -14.12 -20.24
CA ALA A 48 -2.17 -14.78 -21.44
C ALA A 48 -0.72 -15.30 -21.39
N GLY A 49 -0.14 -15.50 -20.20
CA GLY A 49 1.16 -16.19 -20.06
C GLY A 49 2.32 -15.44 -20.71
N LEU A 50 2.18 -14.13 -20.87
CA LEU A 50 3.02 -13.38 -21.79
C LEU A 50 4.41 -13.07 -21.24
N TRP A 51 4.67 -13.11 -19.93
CA TRP A 51 5.97 -12.70 -19.38
C TRP A 51 6.26 -13.28 -17.99
N ASP A 52 7.36 -14.02 -17.89
CA ASP A 52 8.19 -14.09 -16.67
C ASP A 52 9.15 -12.89 -16.77
N SER A 53 8.70 -11.70 -16.35
CA SER A 53 9.47 -10.47 -16.51
C SER A 53 9.75 -9.79 -15.18
N ASP A 54 11.00 -9.39 -15.01
CA ASP A 54 11.41 -8.48 -13.93
C ASP A 54 10.77 -7.11 -14.19
N VAL A 55 9.91 -6.68 -13.28
CA VAL A 55 9.23 -5.40 -13.35
C VAL A 55 9.93 -4.45 -12.39
N VAL A 56 10.56 -3.44 -12.96
CA VAL A 56 11.19 -2.38 -12.18
C VAL A 56 10.11 -1.39 -11.76
N SER A 57 9.73 -1.48 -10.49
CA SER A 57 8.81 -0.54 -9.85
C SER A 57 9.58 0.51 -9.08
N THR A 58 8.98 1.68 -8.97
CA THR A 58 9.58 2.85 -8.35
C THR A 58 8.63 3.34 -7.27
N TYR A 59 9.12 3.43 -6.04
CA TYR A 59 8.33 3.85 -4.90
C TYR A 59 8.82 5.22 -4.41
N GLU A 60 7.89 6.14 -4.25
CA GLU A 60 8.09 7.43 -3.59
C GLU A 60 7.33 7.39 -2.27
N PHE A 61 8.01 7.70 -1.17
CA PHE A 61 7.41 7.78 0.16
C PHE A 61 7.45 9.23 0.63
N THR A 62 6.34 9.70 1.17
CA THR A 62 6.20 11.05 1.71
C THR A 62 5.44 10.96 3.02
N ASP A 63 6.05 11.39 4.12
CA ASP A 63 5.38 11.45 5.41
C ASP A 63 4.26 12.50 5.40
N LEU A 64 3.14 12.17 6.03
CA LEU A 64 1.99 13.04 6.29
C LEU A 64 1.82 13.18 7.79
N GLU A 65 1.16 14.24 8.28
CA GLU A 65 0.97 14.46 9.74
C GLU A 65 0.47 13.23 10.52
N LYS A 66 -0.45 12.45 9.92
CA LYS A 66 -1.08 11.28 10.55
C LYS A 66 -0.72 9.93 9.90
N GLY A 67 0.32 9.90 9.07
CA GLY A 67 0.73 8.68 8.38
C GLY A 67 1.65 8.93 7.20
N MET A 68 1.41 8.29 6.07
CA MET A 68 2.34 8.30 4.94
C MET A 68 1.60 8.17 3.59
N PHE A 69 2.07 8.93 2.61
CA PHE A 69 1.70 8.77 1.21
C PHE A 69 2.77 7.96 0.48
N VAL A 70 2.33 6.99 -0.33
CA VAL A 70 3.18 6.16 -1.17
C VAL A 70 2.73 6.27 -2.61
N ARG A 71 3.64 6.59 -3.52
CA ARG A 71 3.41 6.50 -4.96
C ARG A 71 4.28 5.43 -5.58
N LEU A 72 3.64 4.43 -6.15
CA LEU A 72 4.27 3.39 -6.97
C LEU A 72 4.09 3.73 -8.45
N ARG A 73 5.19 3.77 -9.20
CA ARG A 73 5.19 3.78 -10.68
C ARG A 73 5.81 2.50 -11.21
N SER A 74 5.15 1.88 -12.17
CA SER A 74 5.56 0.61 -12.76
C SER A 74 5.25 0.61 -14.28
N PRO A 75 5.91 -0.23 -15.09
CA PRO A 75 5.62 -0.40 -16.51
C PRO A 75 4.13 -0.56 -16.85
N LEU A 76 3.81 -0.41 -18.14
CA LEU A 76 2.44 -0.49 -18.67
C LEU A 76 1.47 0.55 -18.07
N SER A 77 2.01 1.73 -17.78
CA SER A 77 1.29 2.89 -17.26
C SER A 77 0.65 2.63 -15.90
N VAL A 78 1.22 1.73 -15.08
CA VAL A 78 0.74 1.49 -13.73
C VAL A 78 1.25 2.59 -12.81
N MET A 79 0.30 3.31 -12.22
CA MET A 79 0.52 4.24 -11.14
C MET A 79 -0.44 3.87 -10.00
N MET A 80 0.11 3.69 -8.81
CA MET A 80 -0.67 3.45 -7.62
C MET A 80 -0.29 4.48 -6.57
N GLU A 81 -1.28 5.10 -5.98
CA GLU A 81 -1.15 6.11 -4.94
C GLU A 81 -1.87 5.60 -3.71
N THR A 82 -1.14 5.38 -2.64
CA THR A 82 -1.67 4.86 -1.39
C THR A 82 -1.48 5.87 -0.28
N VAL A 83 -2.55 6.16 0.45
CA VAL A 83 -2.51 6.93 1.70
C VAL A 83 -2.68 5.94 2.85
N TRP A 84 -1.69 5.88 3.72
CA TRP A 84 -1.74 5.19 5.00
C TRP A 84 -1.96 6.21 6.10
N GLU A 85 -2.99 6.03 6.91
CA GLU A 85 -3.29 6.93 8.02
C GLU A 85 -3.69 6.17 9.28
N VAL A 86 -3.21 6.64 10.42
CA VAL A 86 -3.70 6.22 11.72
C VAL A 86 -4.81 7.18 12.15
N ARG A 87 -5.99 6.62 12.43
CA ARG A 87 -7.17 7.41 12.81
C ARG A 87 -7.81 6.83 14.07
N GLU A 88 -8.53 7.66 14.82
CA GLU A 88 -9.42 7.18 15.87
C GLU A 88 -10.66 6.53 15.26
N VAL A 89 -11.12 5.43 15.83
CA VAL A 89 -12.33 4.75 15.41
C VAL A 89 -13.54 5.59 15.84
N GLU A 90 -14.40 5.92 14.88
CA GLU A 90 -15.60 6.71 15.14
C GLU A 90 -16.49 6.03 16.21
N GLY A 91 -16.87 6.79 17.23
CA GLY A 91 -17.69 6.29 18.33
C GLY A 91 -16.96 5.44 19.38
N SER A 92 -15.63 5.27 19.26
CA SER A 92 -14.81 4.52 20.22
C SER A 92 -13.58 5.34 20.67
N PRO A 93 -13.73 6.23 21.67
CA PRO A 93 -12.63 7.08 22.12
C PRO A 93 -11.39 6.29 22.53
N GLY A 94 -10.23 6.67 21.97
CA GLY A 94 -8.95 6.01 22.24
C GLY A 94 -8.73 4.68 21.51
N ALA A 95 -9.71 4.18 20.75
CA ALA A 95 -9.48 3.07 19.83
C ALA A 95 -8.91 3.60 18.52
N LEU A 96 -7.85 2.98 18.01
CA LEU A 96 -7.17 3.39 16.80
C LEU A 96 -7.37 2.37 15.68
N GLU A 97 -7.38 2.84 14.44
CA GLU A 97 -7.33 2.01 13.24
C GLU A 97 -6.26 2.51 12.28
N LEU A 98 -5.61 1.56 11.59
CA LEU A 98 -4.79 1.82 10.42
C LEU A 98 -5.69 1.75 9.19
N VAL A 99 -5.77 2.84 8.44
CA VAL A 99 -6.53 2.96 7.21
C VAL A 99 -5.57 3.05 6.03
N GLU A 100 -5.81 2.21 5.02
CA GLU A 100 -5.14 2.25 3.73
C GLU A 100 -6.16 2.64 2.65
N GLU A 101 -5.89 3.73 1.93
CA GLU A 101 -6.68 4.15 0.77
C GLU A 101 -5.80 4.08 -0.48
N VAL A 102 -6.16 3.21 -1.42
CA VAL A 102 -5.37 2.92 -2.63
C VAL A 102 -6.11 3.44 -3.85
N ASN A 103 -5.45 4.28 -4.64
CA ASN A 103 -5.89 4.72 -5.96
C ASN A 103 -4.98 4.12 -7.04
N ILE A 104 -5.55 3.32 -7.92
CA ILE A 104 -4.85 2.64 -9.01
C ILE A 104 -5.22 3.34 -10.31
N SER A 105 -4.23 3.59 -11.17
CA SER A 105 -4.37 4.09 -12.53
C SER A 105 -3.51 3.21 -13.43
N CYS A 106 -4.11 2.49 -14.36
CA CYS A 106 -3.38 1.58 -15.27
C CYS A 106 -4.17 1.26 -16.54
N SER A 107 -3.52 0.55 -17.48
CA SER A 107 -4.21 -0.01 -18.65
C SER A 107 -5.45 -0.82 -18.23
N ARG A 108 -6.55 -0.68 -18.97
CA ARG A 108 -7.79 -1.46 -18.76
C ARG A 108 -7.57 -2.98 -18.77
N LEU A 109 -6.52 -3.45 -19.43
CA LEU A 109 -6.14 -4.87 -19.47
C LEU A 109 -5.58 -5.37 -18.14
N LEU A 110 -5.06 -4.47 -17.31
CA LEU A 110 -4.31 -4.79 -16.08
C LEU A 110 -5.09 -4.49 -14.81
N VAL A 111 -6.07 -3.60 -14.86
CA VAL A 111 -6.77 -3.14 -13.65
C VAL A 111 -7.35 -4.29 -12.82
N GLY A 112 -7.86 -5.34 -13.46
CA GLY A 112 -8.40 -6.50 -12.74
C GLY A 112 -7.32 -7.30 -12.02
N VAL A 113 -6.14 -7.46 -12.63
CA VAL A 113 -5.00 -8.16 -12.02
C VAL A 113 -4.45 -7.37 -10.84
N ILE A 114 -4.20 -6.07 -11.04
CA ILE A 114 -3.63 -5.21 -9.99
C ILE A 114 -4.62 -5.07 -8.82
N LYS A 115 -5.90 -4.84 -9.11
CA LYS A 115 -6.95 -4.80 -8.09
C LYS A 115 -7.01 -6.13 -7.32
N GLY A 116 -6.96 -7.26 -8.03
CA GLY A 116 -6.95 -8.59 -7.41
C GLY A 116 -5.73 -8.83 -6.52
N GLN A 117 -4.55 -8.33 -6.90
CA GLN A 117 -3.34 -8.39 -6.07
C GLN A 117 -3.49 -7.54 -4.80
N CYS A 118 -4.00 -6.31 -4.91
CA CYS A 118 -4.27 -5.47 -3.75
C CYS A 118 -5.30 -6.12 -2.81
N GLU A 119 -6.41 -6.64 -3.35
CA GLU A 119 -7.46 -7.30 -2.58
C GLU A 119 -7.01 -8.63 -1.93
N GLY A 120 -6.07 -9.34 -2.56
CA GLY A 120 -5.54 -10.60 -2.04
C GLY A 120 -4.49 -10.44 -0.94
N ASN A 121 -3.67 -9.39 -1.02
CA ASN A 121 -2.46 -9.25 -0.20
C ASN A 121 -2.60 -8.28 0.99
N TRP A 122 -3.62 -7.40 1.00
CA TRP A 122 -3.70 -6.31 1.99
C TRP A 122 -3.64 -6.78 3.44
N LYS A 123 -4.27 -7.93 3.78
CA LYS A 123 -4.27 -8.44 5.15
C LYS A 123 -2.86 -8.74 5.66
N GLY A 124 -2.05 -9.41 4.86
CA GLY A 124 -0.66 -9.73 5.23
C GLY A 124 0.21 -8.47 5.35
N ILE A 125 -0.05 -7.44 4.54
CA ILE A 125 0.63 -6.14 4.66
C ILE A 125 0.19 -5.45 5.97
N HIS A 126 -1.10 -5.38 6.24
CA HIS A 126 -1.65 -4.79 7.47
C HIS A 126 -1.13 -5.52 8.73
N GLU A 127 -1.06 -6.85 8.72
CA GLU A 127 -0.48 -7.64 9.81
C GLU A 127 0.97 -7.25 10.09
N LYS A 128 1.79 -7.07 9.04
CA LYS A 128 3.18 -6.61 9.17
C LYS A 128 3.25 -5.19 9.72
N MET A 129 2.41 -4.27 9.23
CA MET A 129 2.36 -2.89 9.73
C MET A 129 1.96 -2.82 11.19
N VAL A 130 0.93 -3.55 11.60
CA VAL A 130 0.49 -3.63 13.00
C VAL A 130 1.57 -4.25 13.88
N ALA A 131 2.25 -5.30 13.41
CA ALA A 131 3.36 -5.91 14.15
C ALA A 131 4.51 -4.91 14.38
N LEU A 132 4.86 -4.08 13.38
CA LEU A 132 5.83 -2.99 13.55
C LEU A 132 5.38 -1.99 14.61
N MET A 133 4.10 -1.61 14.61
CA MET A 133 3.54 -0.70 15.63
C MET A 133 3.64 -1.28 17.03
N GLU A 134 3.47 -2.60 17.19
CA GLU A 134 3.65 -3.30 18.46
C GLU A 134 5.13 -3.47 18.87
N GLY A 135 6.08 -3.00 18.05
CA GLY A 135 7.51 -3.14 18.29
C GLY A 135 8.04 -4.56 18.05
N LYS A 136 7.33 -5.37 17.24
CA LYS A 136 7.77 -6.72 16.87
C LYS A 136 8.69 -6.63 15.65
N ASP A 137 9.77 -7.41 15.65
CA ASP A 137 10.62 -7.57 14.48
C ASP A 137 9.83 -8.25 13.36
N VAL A 138 9.55 -7.52 12.28
CA VAL A 138 9.03 -8.11 11.06
C VAL A 138 10.21 -8.76 10.34
N VAL A 139 10.28 -10.09 10.43
CA VAL A 139 11.23 -10.88 9.65
C VAL A 139 11.02 -10.54 8.17
N LYS A 140 12.06 -10.00 7.53
CA LYS A 140 12.11 -9.83 6.08
C LYS A 140 12.18 -11.23 5.48
N ASP A 141 11.04 -11.78 5.09
CA ASP A 141 11.05 -12.92 4.17
C ASP A 141 11.75 -12.46 2.89
N ALA A 142 12.89 -13.10 2.62
CA ALA A 142 13.80 -12.83 1.52
C ALA A 142 13.28 -13.37 0.19
#